data_AF-A0A1V9WY70-F1
#
_entry.id   AF-A0A1V9WY70-F1
#
_cell.length_a   1.000
_cell.length_b   1.000
_cell.length_c   1.000
_cell.angle_alpha   90.00
_cell.angle_beta   90.00
_cell.angle_gamma   90.00
#
_symmetry.space_group_name_H-M   'P 1'
#
loop_
_entity.id
_entity.type
_entity.pdbx_description
1 polymer ?
#
loop_
_entity_poly.entity_id
_entity_poly.type
_entity_poly.pdbx_seq_one_letter_code
_entity_poly.pdbx_strand_id
1 'polypeptide(L)'
;MSLFSRLVRSNLDVESADIPANLQTLAAMIRSSPLGDHFESLDAQDALKRLQDDTGTVGNRFRQFMLRHGHRCYKEFDFYSRPWIMNPLPLIRSIQGYVRSATDVEKTERITLDALERRPGFIYKRLLNMFLPRAQMAVYAREAMKSAVVKCIHELRLALWEIGDSLRREGRLPEAELIFFLTLDEAHRLAQDRDPNIVSRAIRRQRIHPVLNKQKFDVLICGFPKPISEDQGDVDVNALYVGGTTVSEGIVTGIARVINDFETEALLIQRGEILITHATDT
;
A
#
# COMPACT_ATOMS: atom_id res chain seq x y z
N MET A 1 14.96 -11.63 12.33
CA MET A 1 15.47 -10.34 11.79
C MET A 1 16.98 -10.27 11.99
N SER A 2 17.75 -10.05 10.92
CA SER A 2 19.20 -9.92 10.99
C SER A 2 19.65 -8.76 11.89
N LEU A 3 20.78 -8.92 12.57
CA LEU A 3 21.44 -7.90 13.38
C LEU A 3 21.66 -6.58 12.61
N PHE A 4 21.97 -6.67 11.32
CA PHE A 4 22.20 -5.51 10.45
C PHE A 4 20.92 -4.70 10.21
N SER A 5 19.78 -5.37 9.98
CA SER A 5 18.51 -4.67 9.76
C SER A 5 18.04 -3.95 11.04
N ARG A 6 18.32 -4.52 12.22
CA ARG A 6 18.05 -3.87 13.51
C ARG A 6 18.92 -2.63 13.74
N LEU A 7 20.18 -2.63 13.29
CA LEU A 7 21.10 -1.50 13.41
C LEU A 7 20.77 -0.37 12.43
N VAL A 8 20.48 -0.70 11.17
CA VAL A 8 20.26 0.28 10.10
C VAL A 8 18.85 0.88 10.13
N ARG A 9 17.96 0.36 10.98
CA ARG A 9 16.64 0.95 11.25
C ARG A 9 16.79 2.44 11.57
N SER A 10 16.11 3.28 10.79
CA SER A 10 16.16 4.73 10.99
C SER A 10 15.57 5.13 12.34
N ASN A 11 16.13 6.19 12.92
CA ASN A 11 15.62 6.85 14.11
C ASN A 11 14.56 7.92 13.80
N LEU A 12 14.34 8.21 12.52
CA LEU A 12 13.35 9.15 12.02
C LEU A 12 12.05 8.43 11.71
N ASP A 13 10.94 9.17 11.63
CA ASP A 13 9.64 8.64 11.25
C ASP A 13 9.67 8.12 9.81
N VAL A 14 9.79 6.81 9.66
CA VAL A 14 9.73 6.13 8.37
C VAL A 14 8.26 5.94 8.00
N GLU A 15 7.83 6.51 6.88
CA GLU A 15 6.43 6.54 6.45
C GLU A 15 5.77 5.16 6.39
N SER A 16 6.45 4.15 5.84
CA SER A 16 5.94 2.77 5.76
C SER A 16 5.82 2.08 7.13
N ALA A 17 6.60 2.50 8.14
CA ALA A 17 6.47 2.00 9.51
C ALA A 17 5.44 2.81 10.33
N ASP A 18 5.23 4.08 9.98
CA ASP A 18 4.28 4.98 10.62
C ASP A 18 2.83 4.52 10.37
N ILE A 19 2.49 4.11 9.14
CA ILE A 19 1.12 3.68 8.80
C ILE A 19 0.63 2.52 9.70
N PRO A 20 1.31 1.35 9.78
CA PRO A 20 0.86 0.25 10.64
C PRO A 20 0.81 0.63 12.13
N ALA A 21 1.77 1.42 12.62
CA ALA A 21 1.79 1.86 14.02
C ALA A 21 0.62 2.80 14.34
N ASN A 22 0.24 3.68 13.41
CA ASN A 22 -0.92 4.55 13.55
C ASN A 22 -2.22 3.76 13.49
N LEU A 23 -2.32 2.76 12.61
CA LEU A 23 -3.50 1.88 12.53
C LEU A 23 -3.67 1.05 13.80
N GLN A 24 -2.59 0.50 14.37
CA GLN A 24 -2.61 -0.21 15.66
C GLN A 24 -3.07 0.72 16.78
N THR A 25 -2.50 1.92 16.86
CA THR A 25 -2.90 2.93 17.86
C THR A 25 -4.37 3.30 17.70
N LEU A 26 -4.83 3.58 16.48
CA LEU A 26 -6.22 3.92 16.20
C LEU A 26 -7.17 2.77 16.58
N ALA A 27 -6.82 1.53 16.23
CA ALA A 27 -7.59 0.35 16.60
C ALA A 27 -7.68 0.16 18.12
N ALA A 28 -6.57 0.36 18.85
CA ALA A 28 -6.58 0.34 20.31
C ALA A 28 -7.50 1.41 20.90
N MET A 29 -7.44 2.64 20.37
CA MET A 29 -8.31 3.74 20.78
C MET A 29 -9.79 3.43 20.52
N ILE A 30 -10.13 2.90 19.34
CA ILE A 30 -11.50 2.47 18.98
C ILE A 30 -12.03 1.50 20.05
N ARG A 31 -11.28 0.45 20.39
CA ARG A 31 -11.69 -0.54 21.40
C ARG A 31 -11.91 0.04 22.80
N SER A 32 -11.07 0.99 23.20
CA SER A 32 -11.19 1.65 24.50
C SER A 32 -12.30 2.71 24.55
N SER A 33 -12.94 3.02 23.42
CA SER A 33 -13.93 4.08 23.29
C SER A 33 -15.35 3.49 23.16
N PRO A 34 -16.40 4.31 23.38
CA PRO A 34 -17.78 3.92 23.08
C PRO A 34 -18.04 3.60 21.60
N LEU A 35 -17.09 3.87 20.70
CA LEU A 35 -17.18 3.46 19.29
C LEU A 35 -16.86 1.98 19.07
N GLY A 36 -16.21 1.34 20.03
CA GLY A 36 -15.71 -0.03 19.92
C GLY A 36 -16.81 -1.08 19.81
N ASP A 37 -17.99 -0.82 20.39
CA ASP A 37 -19.12 -1.75 20.41
C ASP A 37 -19.49 -2.19 18.99
N HIS A 38 -19.25 -3.48 18.71
CA HIS A 38 -19.51 -4.15 17.43
C HIS A 38 -18.82 -3.52 16.21
N PHE A 39 -17.83 -2.64 16.39
CA PHE A 39 -17.16 -1.93 15.29
C PHE A 39 -16.60 -2.88 14.21
N GLU A 40 -16.05 -4.01 14.64
CA GLU A 40 -15.46 -5.03 13.78
C GLU A 40 -16.48 -5.83 12.94
N SER A 41 -17.75 -5.81 13.35
CA SER A 41 -18.86 -6.51 12.69
C SER A 41 -19.77 -5.59 11.88
N LEU A 42 -19.59 -4.27 11.98
CA LEU A 42 -20.32 -3.30 11.17
C LEU A 42 -19.98 -3.46 9.69
N ASP A 43 -20.93 -3.11 8.83
CA ASP A 43 -20.62 -2.86 7.43
C ASP A 43 -19.57 -1.73 7.33
N ALA A 44 -18.68 -1.83 6.33
CA ALA A 44 -17.58 -0.89 6.19
C ALA A 44 -18.08 0.56 5.99
N GLN A 45 -19.24 0.75 5.37
CA GLN A 45 -19.83 2.08 5.19
C GLN A 45 -20.33 2.67 6.52
N ASP A 46 -20.94 1.84 7.36
CA ASP A 46 -21.44 2.26 8.68
C ASP A 46 -20.28 2.53 9.64
N ALA A 47 -19.25 1.69 9.62
CA ALA A 47 -18.02 1.90 10.38
C ALA A 47 -17.30 3.20 9.97
N LEU A 48 -17.23 3.47 8.66
CA LEU A 48 -16.71 4.74 8.13
C LEU A 48 -17.50 5.93 8.68
N LYS A 49 -18.82 5.89 8.55
CA LYS A 49 -19.70 6.97 9.01
C LYS A 49 -19.53 7.23 10.50
N ARG A 50 -19.47 6.18 11.32
CA ARG A 50 -19.24 6.28 12.76
C ARG A 50 -17.91 6.97 13.11
N LEU A 51 -16.83 6.71 12.37
CA LEU A 51 -15.55 7.40 12.56
C LEU A 51 -15.58 8.86 12.08
N GLN A 52 -16.33 9.15 11.02
CA GLN A 52 -16.47 10.50 10.47
C GLN A 52 -17.31 11.39 11.38
N ASP A 53 -18.41 10.86 11.90
CA ASP A 53 -19.37 11.56 12.77
C ASP A 53 -18.83 11.73 14.21
N ASP A 54 -17.83 10.94 14.63
CA ASP A 54 -17.21 11.10 15.95
C ASP A 54 -16.43 12.43 16.05
N THR A 55 -16.89 13.28 16.96
CA THR A 55 -16.21 14.54 17.33
C THR A 55 -15.18 14.35 18.44
N GLY A 56 -15.12 13.14 19.03
CA GLY A 56 -14.18 12.75 20.06
C GLY A 56 -12.73 12.55 19.58
N THR A 57 -11.92 11.96 20.47
CA THR A 57 -10.49 11.74 20.24
C THR A 57 -10.22 10.74 19.11
N VAL A 58 -11.09 9.74 18.93
CA VAL A 58 -10.95 8.69 17.92
C VAL A 58 -11.19 9.24 16.52
N GLY A 59 -12.30 9.96 16.31
CA GLY A 59 -12.62 10.62 15.06
C GLY A 59 -11.58 11.67 14.69
N ASN A 60 -11.08 12.44 15.67
CA ASN A 60 -9.98 13.38 15.45
C ASN A 60 -8.70 12.66 14.99
N ARG A 61 -8.36 11.53 15.62
CA ARG A 61 -7.20 10.71 15.23
C ARG A 61 -7.36 10.14 13.82
N PHE A 62 -8.56 9.65 13.47
CA PHE A 62 -8.87 9.17 12.13
C PHE A 62 -8.77 10.29 11.08
N ARG A 63 -9.32 11.48 11.35
CA ARG A 63 -9.19 12.64 10.46
C ARG A 63 -7.72 13.03 10.24
N GLN A 64 -6.90 13.04 11.29
CA GLN A 64 -5.46 13.31 11.17
C GLN A 64 -4.73 12.23 10.36
N PHE A 65 -5.10 10.96 10.54
CA PHE A 65 -4.59 9.88 9.71
C PHE A 65 -4.94 10.09 8.24
N MET A 66 -6.19 10.41 7.93
CA MET A 66 -6.65 10.67 6.56
C MET A 66 -5.96 11.89 5.94
N LEU A 67 -5.73 12.96 6.71
CA LEU A 67 -4.98 14.13 6.23
C LEU A 67 -3.53 13.78 5.90
N ARG A 68 -2.87 12.96 6.73
CA ARG A 68 -1.47 12.58 6.51
C ARG A 68 -1.31 11.53 5.41
N HIS A 69 -2.15 10.50 5.42
CA HIS A 69 -1.96 9.24 4.69
C HIS A 69 -3.07 8.92 3.69
N GLY A 70 -4.13 9.74 3.61
CA GLY A 70 -5.27 9.46 2.73
C GLY A 70 -4.94 9.42 1.24
N HIS A 71 -3.82 10.01 0.83
CA HIS A 71 -3.30 9.97 -0.53
C HIS A 71 -2.73 8.59 -0.94
N ARG A 72 -2.56 7.65 0.01
CA ARG A 72 -2.04 6.30 -0.21
C ARG A 72 -3.15 5.35 -0.69
N CYS A 73 -2.76 4.31 -1.43
CA CYS A 73 -3.61 3.18 -1.78
C CYS A 73 -2.79 2.01 -2.32
N TYR A 74 -3.46 0.89 -2.58
CA TYR A 74 -2.92 -0.14 -3.47
C TYR A 74 -2.70 0.44 -4.88
N LYS A 75 -1.59 0.06 -5.53
CA LYS A 75 -1.17 0.59 -6.85
C LYS A 75 -1.03 2.12 -6.86
N GLU A 76 -0.42 2.68 -5.82
CA GLU A 76 -0.33 4.14 -5.62
C GLU A 76 0.33 4.95 -6.75
N PHE A 77 1.19 4.31 -7.56
CA PHE A 77 1.82 4.92 -8.73
C PHE A 77 0.90 5.01 -9.97
N ASP A 78 -0.20 4.27 -9.98
CA ASP A 78 -1.19 4.33 -11.05
C ASP A 78 -2.15 5.51 -10.79
N PHE A 79 -2.22 6.44 -11.74
CA PHE A 79 -3.10 7.60 -11.66
C PHE A 79 -4.58 7.21 -11.61
N TYR A 80 -4.96 6.07 -12.20
CA TYR A 80 -6.34 5.59 -12.22
C TYR A 80 -6.79 5.03 -10.84
N SER A 81 -5.85 4.50 -10.06
CA SER A 81 -6.13 3.93 -8.74
C SER A 81 -6.75 4.95 -7.79
N ARG A 82 -7.67 4.50 -6.92
CA ARG A 82 -8.40 5.37 -5.97
C ARG A 82 -7.73 5.38 -4.58
N PRO A 83 -7.13 6.50 -4.15
CA PRO A 83 -6.57 6.67 -2.80
C PRO A 83 -7.60 6.50 -1.69
N TRP A 84 -7.17 6.26 -0.46
CA TRP A 84 -8.06 6.14 0.70
C TRP A 84 -8.94 7.37 0.92
N ILE A 85 -8.45 8.57 0.61
CA ILE A 85 -9.26 9.81 0.71
C ILE A 85 -10.42 9.84 -0.29
N MET A 86 -10.29 9.12 -1.41
CA MET A 86 -11.33 9.00 -2.43
C MET A 86 -12.20 7.75 -2.25
N ASN A 87 -11.61 6.65 -1.78
CA ASN A 87 -12.29 5.40 -1.45
C ASN A 87 -11.74 4.83 -0.13
N PRO A 88 -12.31 5.21 1.02
CA PRO A 88 -11.80 4.81 2.33
C PRO A 88 -12.17 3.39 2.74
N LEU A 89 -13.09 2.71 2.04
CA LEU A 89 -13.62 1.41 2.47
C LEU A 89 -12.56 0.31 2.65
N PRO A 90 -11.56 0.16 1.77
CA PRO A 90 -10.48 -0.82 1.99
C PRO A 90 -9.67 -0.54 3.26
N LEU A 91 -9.46 0.74 3.58
CA LEU A 91 -8.80 1.16 4.81
C LEU A 91 -9.64 0.81 6.04
N ILE A 92 -10.96 1.05 5.99
CA ILE A 92 -11.87 0.71 7.10
C ILE A 92 -11.85 -0.79 7.40
N ARG A 93 -11.90 -1.64 6.37
CA ARG A 93 -11.78 -3.10 6.54
C ARG A 93 -10.44 -3.48 7.18
N SER A 94 -9.37 -2.81 6.79
CA SER A 94 -8.06 -2.99 7.42
C SER A 94 -8.10 -2.61 8.91
N ILE A 95 -8.67 -1.45 9.25
CA ILE A 95 -8.84 -1.00 10.65
C ILE A 95 -9.67 -2.02 11.45
N GLN A 96 -10.76 -2.55 10.90
CA GLN A 96 -11.55 -3.60 11.55
C GLN A 96 -10.72 -4.87 11.80
N GLY A 97 -9.86 -5.25 10.85
CA GLY A 97 -8.88 -6.33 11.04
C GLY A 97 -7.90 -6.07 12.19
N TYR A 98 -7.39 -4.83 12.31
CA TYR A 98 -6.55 -4.41 13.43
C TYR A 98 -7.31 -4.44 14.76
N VAL A 99 -8.58 -4.00 14.80
CA VAL A 99 -9.43 -4.04 15.99
C VAL A 99 -9.60 -5.48 16.50
N ARG A 100 -9.91 -6.42 15.59
CA ARG A 100 -10.03 -7.87 15.90
C ARG A 100 -8.71 -8.46 16.43
N SER A 101 -7.60 -8.01 15.87
CA SER A 101 -6.30 -8.66 16.05
C SER A 101 -5.42 -8.05 17.14
N ALA A 102 -5.71 -6.84 17.62
CA ALA A 102 -4.69 -6.05 18.31
C ALA A 102 -4.27 -6.63 19.67
N THR A 103 -2.99 -6.96 19.78
CA THR A 103 -2.22 -7.02 21.03
C THR A 103 -1.55 -5.67 21.29
N ASP A 104 -1.04 -5.50 22.52
CA ASP A 104 -0.18 -4.38 22.87
C ASP A 104 0.98 -4.24 21.87
N VAL A 105 1.32 -2.99 21.54
CA VAL A 105 2.44 -2.67 20.66
C VAL A 105 3.73 -3.12 21.35
N GLU A 106 4.30 -4.24 20.92
CA GLU A 106 5.65 -4.61 21.34
C GLU A 106 6.62 -3.54 20.84
N LYS A 107 7.12 -2.74 21.79
CA LYS A 107 8.23 -1.83 21.52
C LYS A 107 9.46 -2.68 21.22
N THR A 108 9.76 -2.87 19.94
CA THR A 108 11.00 -3.55 19.55
C THR A 108 12.18 -2.75 20.09
N GLU A 109 12.92 -3.35 21.03
CA GLU A 109 14.09 -2.70 21.64
C GLU A 109 15.18 -2.45 20.60
N ARG A 110 15.72 -1.23 20.65
CA ARG A 110 16.83 -0.79 19.80
C ARG A 110 18.09 -1.54 20.19
N ILE A 111 18.80 -2.09 19.21
CA ILE A 111 20.16 -2.57 19.42
C ILE A 111 21.10 -1.37 19.29
N THR A 112 21.92 -1.14 20.31
CA THR A 112 23.09 -0.27 20.21
C THR A 112 24.32 -1.09 19.81
N LEU A 113 25.36 -0.45 19.25
CA LEU A 113 26.62 -1.14 18.93
C LEU A 113 27.26 -1.83 20.14
N ASP A 114 26.94 -1.38 21.35
CA ASP A 114 27.43 -1.97 22.60
C ASP A 114 26.64 -3.22 23.02
N ALA A 115 25.44 -3.43 22.47
CA ALA A 115 24.61 -4.62 22.64
C ALA A 115 24.92 -5.73 21.61
N LEU A 116 25.96 -5.57 20.78
CA LEU A 116 26.42 -6.60 19.86
C LEU A 116 27.14 -7.73 20.62
N GLU A 117 26.74 -8.98 20.37
CA GLU A 117 27.37 -10.17 20.96
C GLU A 117 28.88 -10.22 20.75
N ARG A 118 29.36 -9.72 19.59
CA ARG A 118 30.78 -9.51 19.31
C ARG A 118 31.06 -8.02 19.18
N ARG A 119 31.78 -7.48 20.15
CA ARG A 119 32.17 -6.06 20.16
C ARG A 119 33.16 -5.80 19.01
N PRO A 120 32.84 -4.88 18.08
CA PRO A 120 33.77 -4.53 17.02
C PRO A 120 35.04 -3.89 17.61
N GLY A 121 36.20 -4.21 17.02
CA GLY A 121 37.46 -3.55 17.37
C GLY A 121 37.39 -2.02 17.18
N PHE A 122 38.29 -1.27 17.81
CA PHE A 122 38.24 0.19 17.89
C PHE A 122 38.03 0.89 16.53
N ILE A 123 38.78 0.47 15.50
CA ILE A 123 38.69 1.02 14.15
C ILE A 123 37.30 0.76 13.55
N TYR A 124 36.81 -0.47 13.62
CA TYR A 124 35.49 -0.84 13.10
C TYR A 124 34.36 -0.15 13.87
N LYS A 125 34.46 0.01 15.19
CA LYS A 125 33.50 0.78 15.99
C LYS A 125 33.44 2.24 15.52
N ARG A 126 34.60 2.86 15.23
CA ARG A 126 34.65 4.24 14.71
C ARG A 126 34.05 4.36 13.31
N LEU A 127 34.31 3.41 12.42
CA LEU A 127 33.69 3.36 11.09
C LEU A 127 32.17 3.17 11.18
N LEU A 128 31.71 2.23 12.01
CA LEU A 128 30.28 1.99 12.22
C LEU A 128 29.58 3.23 12.79
N ASN A 129 30.16 3.89 13.78
CA ASN A 129 29.62 5.15 14.30
C ASN A 129 29.54 6.27 13.24
N MET A 130 30.41 6.23 12.22
CA MET A 130 30.41 7.20 11.13
C MET A 130 29.38 6.86 10.03
N PHE A 131 29.26 5.59 9.65
CA PHE A 131 28.40 5.17 8.54
C PHE A 131 26.98 4.83 8.96
N LEU A 132 26.77 4.34 10.19
CA LEU A 132 25.46 3.91 10.65
C LEU A 132 24.41 5.05 10.62
N PRO A 133 24.70 6.27 11.10
CA PRO A 133 23.75 7.38 10.98
C PRO A 133 23.43 7.74 9.52
N ARG A 134 24.41 7.59 8.61
CA ARG A 134 24.21 7.83 7.17
C ARG A 134 23.32 6.76 6.54
N ALA A 135 23.52 5.49 6.91
CA ALA A 135 22.68 4.40 6.45
C ALA A 135 21.24 4.55 6.96
N GLN A 136 21.06 4.90 8.23
CA GLN A 136 19.76 5.22 8.83
C GLN A 136 19.08 6.38 8.10
N MET A 137 19.82 7.46 7.83
CA MET A 137 19.33 8.59 7.04
C MET A 137 18.95 8.17 5.62
N ALA A 138 19.75 7.32 4.97
CA ALA A 138 19.46 6.84 3.62
C ALA A 138 18.17 5.99 3.55
N VAL A 139 17.94 5.13 4.55
CA VAL A 139 16.67 4.38 4.68
C VAL A 139 15.49 5.34 4.83
N TYR A 140 15.61 6.34 5.72
CA TYR A 140 14.58 7.37 5.85
C TYR A 140 14.36 8.14 4.55
N ALA A 141 15.42 8.62 3.91
CA ALA A 141 15.35 9.43 2.69
C ALA A 141 14.70 8.66 1.54
N ARG A 142 14.98 7.35 1.39
CA ARG A 142 14.34 6.50 0.38
C ARG A 142 12.82 6.45 0.59
N GLU A 143 12.38 6.22 1.82
CA GLU A 143 10.96 6.10 2.17
C GLU A 143 10.24 7.46 2.09
N ALA A 144 10.89 8.53 2.53
CA ALA A 144 10.40 9.90 2.41
C ALA A 144 10.27 10.32 0.94
N MET A 145 11.23 9.95 0.08
CA MET A 145 11.16 10.20 -1.36
C MET A 145 9.99 9.43 -1.99
N LYS A 146 9.80 8.15 -1.66
CA LYS A 146 8.64 7.38 -2.13
C LYS A 146 7.33 8.08 -1.74
N SER A 147 7.16 8.45 -0.47
CA SER A 147 5.97 9.16 0.02
C SER A 147 5.77 10.50 -0.71
N ALA A 148 6.82 11.28 -0.93
CA ALA A 148 6.75 12.54 -1.68
C ALA A 148 6.29 12.34 -3.14
N VAL A 149 6.83 11.33 -3.83
CA VAL A 149 6.43 11.00 -5.21
C VAL A 149 4.95 10.61 -5.26
N VAL A 150 4.46 9.81 -4.31
CA VAL A 150 3.04 9.40 -4.27
C VAL A 150 2.13 10.59 -4.00
N LYS A 151 2.54 11.56 -3.16
CA LYS A 151 1.81 12.83 -2.99
C LYS A 151 1.73 13.62 -4.30
N CYS A 152 2.84 13.76 -5.03
CA CYS A 152 2.82 14.41 -6.34
C CYS A 152 1.89 13.70 -7.33
N ILE A 153 1.89 12.36 -7.34
CA ILE A 153 0.96 11.57 -8.16
C ILE A 153 -0.49 11.82 -7.76
N HIS A 154 -0.77 11.98 -6.47
CA HIS A 154 -2.12 12.31 -6.00
C HIS A 154 -2.59 13.69 -6.47
N GLU A 155 -1.76 14.73 -6.39
CA GLU A 155 -2.10 16.07 -6.89
C GLU A 155 -2.39 16.05 -8.39
N LEU A 156 -1.53 15.36 -9.17
CA LEU A 156 -1.76 15.16 -10.60
C LEU A 156 -3.03 14.37 -10.89
N ARG A 157 -3.34 13.35 -10.08
CA ARG A 157 -4.59 12.58 -10.17
C ARG A 157 -5.81 13.48 -9.96
N LEU A 158 -5.78 14.38 -8.96
CA LEU A 158 -6.86 15.34 -8.72
C LEU A 158 -7.03 16.29 -9.92
N ALA A 159 -5.93 16.82 -10.46
CA ALA A 159 -5.97 17.67 -11.65
C ALA A 159 -6.57 16.94 -12.87
N LEU A 160 -6.22 15.66 -13.08
CA LEU A 160 -6.83 14.85 -14.16
C LEU A 160 -8.32 14.65 -13.95
N TRP A 161 -8.77 14.41 -12.71
CA TRP A 161 -10.21 14.33 -12.40
C TRP A 161 -10.92 15.64 -12.72
N GLU A 162 -10.37 16.79 -12.32
CA GLU A 162 -10.96 18.10 -12.62
C GLU A 162 -11.06 18.36 -14.13
N ILE A 163 -10.04 18.00 -14.90
CA ILE A 163 -10.03 18.08 -16.36
C ILE A 163 -11.13 17.17 -16.94
N GLY A 164 -11.15 15.89 -16.54
CA GLY A 164 -12.15 14.94 -17.00
C GLY A 164 -13.59 15.40 -16.71
N ASP A 165 -13.80 15.98 -15.54
CA ASP A 165 -15.11 16.46 -15.10
C ASP A 165 -15.53 17.73 -15.86
N SER A 166 -14.57 18.59 -16.24
CA SER A 166 -14.80 19.75 -17.11
C SER A 166 -15.17 19.32 -18.53
N LEU A 167 -14.40 18.39 -19.12
CA LEU A 167 -14.69 17.81 -20.44
C LEU A 167 -16.05 17.11 -20.47
N ARG A 168 -16.45 16.47 -19.37
CA ARG A 168 -17.78 15.86 -19.22
C ARG A 168 -18.89 16.90 -19.19
N ARG A 169 -18.74 17.98 -18.41
CA ARG A 169 -19.73 19.09 -18.36
C ARG A 169 -19.92 19.74 -19.73
N GLU A 170 -18.86 19.85 -20.53
CA GLU A 170 -18.90 20.37 -21.90
C GLU A 170 -19.46 19.37 -22.94
N GLY A 171 -19.80 18.14 -22.52
CA GLY A 171 -20.30 17.08 -23.39
C GLY A 171 -19.25 16.51 -24.34
N ARG A 172 -17.96 16.65 -24.03
CA ARG A 172 -16.84 16.10 -24.81
C ARG A 172 -16.43 14.70 -24.36
N LEU A 173 -16.65 14.38 -23.09
CA LEU A 173 -16.57 13.04 -22.53
C LEU A 173 -17.94 12.61 -21.99
N PRO A 174 -18.35 11.35 -22.13
CA PRO A 174 -19.57 10.85 -21.47
C PRO A 174 -19.38 10.71 -19.95
N GLU A 175 -18.18 10.35 -19.50
CA GLU A 175 -17.81 10.18 -18.09
C GLU A 175 -16.45 10.81 -17.81
N ALA A 176 -16.29 11.42 -16.63
CA ALA A 176 -15.04 12.09 -16.24
C ALA A 176 -13.88 11.10 -16.13
N GLU A 177 -14.16 9.88 -15.69
CA GLU A 177 -13.20 8.80 -15.48
C GLU A 177 -12.47 8.36 -16.76
N LEU A 178 -13.05 8.63 -17.94
CA LEU A 178 -12.41 8.31 -19.21
C LEU A 178 -11.09 9.06 -19.45
N ILE A 179 -10.83 10.14 -18.70
CA ILE A 179 -9.57 10.88 -18.75
C ILE A 179 -8.35 9.98 -18.53
N PHE A 180 -8.45 8.96 -17.68
CA PHE A 180 -7.35 8.03 -17.39
C PHE A 180 -7.06 7.04 -18.53
N PHE A 181 -7.94 6.97 -19.53
CA PHE A 181 -7.79 6.13 -20.71
C PHE A 181 -7.43 6.94 -21.97
N LEU A 182 -7.13 8.22 -21.79
CA LEU A 182 -6.57 9.11 -22.80
C LEU A 182 -5.06 9.27 -22.57
N THR A 183 -4.32 9.40 -23.67
CA THR A 183 -2.99 10.00 -23.60
C THR A 183 -3.11 11.52 -23.35
N LEU A 184 -2.06 12.16 -22.82
CA LEU A 184 -2.08 13.61 -22.58
C LEU A 184 -2.34 14.42 -23.85
N ASP A 185 -1.83 13.96 -24.99
CA ASP A 185 -2.09 14.56 -26.31
C ASP A 185 -3.56 14.44 -26.73
N GLU A 186 -4.16 13.26 -26.54
CA GLU A 186 -5.58 13.06 -26.83
C GLU A 186 -6.47 13.90 -25.91
N ALA A 187 -6.12 14.03 -24.62
CA ALA A 187 -6.81 14.91 -23.68
C ALA A 187 -6.70 16.38 -24.10
N HIS A 188 -5.52 16.83 -24.53
CA HIS A 188 -5.29 18.19 -25.03
C HIS A 188 -6.13 18.48 -26.28
N ARG A 189 -6.11 17.59 -27.28
CA ARG A 189 -6.91 17.73 -28.50
C ARG A 189 -8.40 17.76 -28.18
N LEU A 190 -8.86 16.89 -27.29
CA LEU A 190 -10.26 16.84 -26.88
C LEU A 190 -10.69 18.11 -26.12
N ALA A 191 -9.77 18.79 -25.43
CA ALA A 191 -10.01 20.09 -24.81
C ALA A 191 -10.16 21.23 -25.82
N GLN A 192 -9.56 21.11 -27.02
CA GLN A 192 -9.70 22.09 -28.10
C GLN A 192 -10.97 21.83 -28.90
N ASP A 193 -11.13 20.61 -29.42
CA ASP A 193 -12.25 20.23 -30.29
C ASP A 193 -12.88 18.90 -29.86
N ARG A 194 -14.14 18.69 -30.25
CA ARG A 194 -14.83 17.40 -30.05
C ARG A 194 -14.31 16.39 -31.07
N ASP A 195 -13.85 15.23 -30.60
CA ASP A 195 -13.43 14.12 -31.47
C ASP A 195 -14.02 12.78 -30.99
N PRO A 196 -15.08 12.28 -31.66
CA PRO A 196 -15.70 10.99 -31.31
C PRO A 196 -14.75 9.79 -31.42
N ASN A 197 -13.72 9.86 -32.27
CA ASN A 197 -12.77 8.76 -32.45
C ASN A 197 -11.86 8.61 -31.22
N ILE A 198 -11.44 9.74 -30.63
CA ILE A 198 -10.68 9.75 -29.37
C ILE A 198 -11.52 9.11 -28.25
N VAL A 199 -12.78 9.52 -28.12
CA VAL A 199 -13.70 8.98 -27.10
C VAL A 199 -13.90 7.48 -27.30
N SER A 200 -14.15 7.02 -28.52
CA SER A 200 -14.31 5.60 -28.84
C SER A 200 -13.07 4.77 -28.48
N ARG A 201 -11.86 5.29 -28.75
CA ARG A 201 -10.60 4.65 -28.36
C ARG A 201 -10.43 4.57 -26.84
N ALA A 202 -10.78 5.63 -26.12
CA ALA A 202 -10.73 5.66 -24.65
C ALA A 202 -11.68 4.62 -24.04
N ILE A 203 -12.93 4.56 -24.52
CA ILE A 203 -13.91 3.55 -24.09
C ILE A 203 -13.41 2.13 -24.37
N ARG A 204 -12.80 1.90 -25.53
CA ARG A 204 -12.19 0.60 -25.85
C ARG A 204 -11.07 0.25 -24.87
N ARG A 205 -10.18 1.20 -24.54
CA ARG A 205 -9.10 1.00 -23.56
C ARG A 205 -9.64 0.71 -22.16
N GLN A 206 -10.65 1.46 -21.70
CA GLN A 206 -11.33 1.21 -20.42
C GLN A 206 -11.91 -0.20 -20.38
N ARG A 207 -12.56 -0.65 -21.46
CA ARG A 207 -13.16 -1.98 -21.54
C ARG A 207 -12.13 -3.12 -21.44
N ILE A 208 -10.95 -2.97 -22.06
CA ILE A 208 -9.91 -4.01 -22.03
C ILE A 208 -9.02 -3.95 -20.78
N HIS A 209 -9.00 -2.82 -20.07
CA HIS A 209 -8.14 -2.59 -18.92
C HIS A 209 -8.25 -3.68 -17.83
N PRO A 210 -9.43 -4.16 -17.40
CA PRO A 210 -9.52 -5.20 -16.38
C PRO A 210 -8.81 -6.51 -16.77
N VAL A 211 -8.77 -6.84 -18.06
CA VAL A 211 -8.07 -8.03 -18.56
C VAL A 211 -6.56 -7.79 -18.56
N LEU A 212 -6.11 -6.64 -19.05
CA LEU A 212 -4.69 -6.30 -19.12
C LEU A 212 -4.07 -6.11 -17.72
N ASN A 213 -4.81 -5.52 -16.77
CA ASN A 213 -4.38 -5.28 -15.40
C ASN A 213 -4.16 -6.57 -14.58
N LYS A 214 -4.66 -7.72 -15.07
CA LYS A 214 -4.44 -9.04 -14.48
C LYS A 214 -3.27 -9.81 -15.11
N GLN A 215 -2.74 -9.32 -16.23
CA GLN A 215 -1.61 -9.99 -16.91
C GLN A 215 -0.34 -9.84 -16.08
N LYS A 216 0.45 -10.93 -16.04
CA LYS A 216 1.74 -10.99 -15.36
C LYS A 216 2.85 -11.02 -16.40
N PHE A 217 3.94 -10.33 -16.13
CA PHE A 217 5.10 -10.23 -17.03
C PHE A 217 6.37 -10.56 -16.28
N ASP A 218 7.38 -11.04 -17.00
CA ASP A 218 8.70 -11.27 -16.43
C ASP A 218 9.33 -9.95 -15.94
N VAL A 219 10.20 -10.07 -14.93
CA VAL A 219 10.95 -8.92 -14.37
C VAL A 219 11.82 -8.26 -15.45
N LEU A 220 12.36 -9.07 -16.37
CA LEU A 220 13.14 -8.61 -17.50
C LEU A 220 12.45 -9.01 -18.79
N ILE A 221 12.08 -8.02 -19.59
CA ILE A 221 11.42 -8.21 -20.88
C ILE A 221 12.40 -7.80 -21.97
N CYS A 222 12.72 -8.72 -22.87
CA CYS A 222 13.50 -8.44 -24.08
C CYS A 222 12.60 -8.50 -25.31
N GLY A 223 12.42 -7.36 -25.99
CA GLY A 223 11.52 -7.26 -27.15
C GLY A 223 10.08 -6.93 -26.75
N PHE A 224 9.11 -7.52 -27.44
CA PHE A 224 7.70 -7.27 -27.17
C PHE A 224 7.24 -7.94 -25.87
N PRO A 225 6.60 -7.20 -24.93
CA PRO A 225 6.04 -7.79 -23.72
C PRO A 225 5.05 -8.90 -24.06
N LYS A 226 5.29 -10.08 -23.50
CA LYS A 226 4.37 -11.22 -23.56
C LYS A 226 3.97 -11.57 -22.13
N PRO A 227 2.67 -11.78 -21.85
CA PRO A 227 2.27 -12.26 -20.55
C PRO A 227 2.86 -13.65 -20.31
N ILE A 228 3.24 -13.93 -19.06
CA ILE A 228 3.66 -15.26 -18.63
C ILE A 228 2.45 -16.19 -18.80
N SER A 229 2.61 -17.30 -19.52
CA SER A 229 1.61 -18.36 -19.58
C SER A 229 1.43 -18.95 -18.19
N GLU A 230 0.19 -19.19 -17.75
CA GLU A 230 -0.09 -19.93 -16.50
C GLU A 230 0.23 -21.43 -16.62
N ASP A 231 1.20 -21.79 -17.48
CA ASP A 231 1.73 -23.15 -17.50
C ASP A 231 2.30 -23.40 -16.11
N GLN A 232 1.59 -24.24 -15.37
CA GLN A 232 2.05 -24.78 -14.12
C GLN A 232 3.41 -25.38 -14.45
N GLY A 233 4.49 -24.77 -13.95
CA GLY A 233 5.79 -25.43 -14.01
C GLY A 233 5.65 -26.85 -13.48
N ASP A 234 6.56 -27.75 -13.84
CA ASP A 234 6.63 -29.10 -13.27
C ASP A 234 6.85 -28.98 -11.75
N VAL A 235 5.76 -28.78 -11.02
CA VAL A 235 5.72 -28.77 -9.57
C VAL A 235 5.45 -30.21 -9.20
N ASP A 236 6.45 -30.86 -8.61
CA ASP A 236 6.25 -32.15 -7.98
C ASP A 236 5.18 -31.99 -6.89
N VAL A 237 3.98 -32.49 -7.17
CA VAL A 237 2.85 -32.47 -6.24
C VAL A 237 3.13 -33.22 -4.94
N ASN A 238 4.19 -34.05 -4.91
CA ASN A 238 4.65 -34.76 -3.72
C ASN A 238 5.79 -34.03 -2.99
N ALA A 239 6.20 -32.85 -3.44
CA ALA A 239 7.24 -32.07 -2.78
C ALA A 239 6.80 -31.68 -1.37
N LEU A 240 7.56 -32.14 -0.37
CA LEU A 240 7.33 -31.80 1.04
C LEU A 240 7.83 -30.40 1.42
N TYR A 241 8.65 -29.78 0.57
CA TYR A 241 9.31 -28.50 0.83
C TYR A 241 9.35 -27.62 -0.42
N VAL A 242 9.11 -26.32 -0.24
CA VAL A 242 9.30 -25.30 -1.28
C VAL A 242 10.46 -24.39 -0.85
N GLY A 243 11.50 -24.33 -1.67
CA GLY A 243 12.65 -23.45 -1.45
C GLY A 243 12.39 -22.01 -1.88
N GLY A 244 13.06 -21.06 -1.24
CA GLY A 244 12.97 -19.64 -1.59
C GLY A 244 14.08 -18.81 -0.97
N THR A 245 14.06 -17.50 -1.21
CA THR A 245 15.03 -16.57 -0.64
C THR A 245 14.64 -16.19 0.78
N THR A 246 15.53 -16.39 1.75
CA THR A 246 15.29 -15.99 3.15
C THR A 246 15.26 -14.47 3.28
N VAL A 247 14.14 -13.92 3.77
CA VAL A 247 13.97 -12.47 4.04
C VAL A 247 14.02 -12.14 5.53
N SER A 248 13.48 -13.02 6.40
CA SER A 248 13.57 -12.90 7.85
C SER A 248 13.86 -14.25 8.49
N GLU A 249 14.81 -14.26 9.43
CA GLU A 249 15.13 -15.42 10.26
C GLU A 249 14.03 -15.67 11.29
N GLY A 250 13.64 -16.94 11.43
CA GLY A 250 12.64 -17.44 12.37
C GLY A 250 12.03 -18.76 11.87
N ILE A 251 11.40 -19.52 12.78
CA ILE A 251 10.62 -20.71 12.44
C ILE A 251 9.24 -20.53 13.07
N VAL A 252 8.20 -20.66 12.26
CA VAL A 252 6.80 -20.56 12.69
C VAL A 252 5.98 -21.63 11.99
N THR A 253 4.90 -22.06 12.64
CA THR A 253 3.90 -22.95 12.05
C THR A 253 2.54 -22.28 12.19
N GLY A 254 1.77 -22.29 11.11
CA GLY A 254 0.46 -21.66 11.05
C GLY A 254 -0.31 -22.08 9.80
N ILE A 255 -1.59 -21.71 9.75
CA ILE A 255 -2.44 -21.99 8.59
C ILE A 255 -1.94 -21.17 7.40
N ALA A 256 -1.70 -21.81 6.26
CA ALA A 256 -1.35 -21.11 5.03
C ALA A 256 -2.58 -20.38 4.45
N ARG A 257 -2.52 -19.06 4.37
CA ARG A 257 -3.54 -18.21 3.77
C ARG A 257 -3.05 -17.70 2.42
N VAL A 258 -3.52 -18.32 1.35
CA VAL A 258 -3.20 -17.90 -0.02
C VAL A 258 -4.13 -16.76 -0.43
N ILE A 259 -3.54 -15.63 -0.81
CA ILE A 259 -4.23 -14.42 -1.30
C ILE A 259 -3.73 -14.13 -2.71
N ASN A 260 -4.58 -14.36 -3.70
CA ASN A 260 -4.26 -14.15 -5.11
C ASN A 260 -4.60 -12.74 -5.56
N ASP A 261 -5.72 -12.19 -5.07
CA ASP A 261 -6.17 -10.84 -5.39
C ASP A 261 -6.34 -10.01 -4.11
N PHE A 262 -5.44 -9.04 -3.93
CA PHE A 262 -5.44 -8.20 -2.75
C PHE A 262 -6.70 -7.33 -2.65
N GLU A 263 -7.29 -6.90 -3.77
CA GLU A 263 -8.45 -6.01 -3.74
C GLU A 263 -9.70 -6.69 -3.17
N THR A 264 -9.87 -7.99 -3.44
CA THR A 264 -11.06 -8.75 -3.02
C THR A 264 -10.84 -9.65 -1.81
N GLU A 265 -9.63 -10.20 -1.64
CA GLU A 265 -9.36 -11.25 -0.65
C GLU A 265 -8.61 -10.75 0.60
N ALA A 266 -8.07 -9.52 0.62
CA ALA A 266 -7.26 -9.04 1.76
C ALA A 266 -8.00 -9.07 3.11
N LEU A 267 -9.32 -8.98 3.11
CA LEU A 267 -10.15 -9.08 4.32
C LEU A 267 -10.19 -10.49 4.95
N LEU A 268 -9.79 -11.52 4.19
CA LEU A 268 -9.77 -12.91 4.65
C LEU A 268 -8.57 -13.22 5.54
N ILE A 269 -7.59 -12.32 5.61
CA ILE A 269 -6.37 -12.50 6.39
C ILE A 269 -6.73 -12.50 7.88
N GLN A 270 -6.35 -13.57 8.58
CA GLN A 270 -6.56 -13.70 10.03
C GLN A 270 -5.23 -13.75 10.78
N ARG A 271 -5.30 -13.38 12.06
CA ARG A 271 -4.15 -13.47 12.96
C ARG A 271 -3.74 -14.93 13.18
N GLY A 272 -2.42 -15.19 13.15
CA GLY A 272 -1.85 -16.52 13.34
C GLY A 272 -1.71 -17.34 12.06
N GLU A 273 -2.17 -16.80 10.93
CA GLU A 273 -1.99 -17.38 9.61
C GLU A 273 -0.66 -16.95 8.97
N ILE A 274 -0.16 -17.75 8.03
CA ILE A 274 0.99 -17.46 7.19
C ILE A 274 0.46 -16.97 5.85
N LEU A 275 0.63 -15.66 5.57
CA LEU A 275 0.23 -15.06 4.31
C LEU A 275 1.11 -15.55 3.16
N ILE A 276 0.48 -16.09 2.11
CA ILE A 276 1.11 -16.45 0.84
C ILE A 276 0.47 -15.60 -0.24
N THR A 277 1.25 -14.75 -0.90
CA THR A 277 0.77 -13.88 -1.98
C THR A 277 1.87 -13.65 -3.01
N HIS A 278 1.51 -13.07 -4.15
CA HIS A 278 2.45 -12.82 -5.25
C HIS A 278 3.41 -11.66 -4.95
N ALA A 279 2.92 -10.60 -4.31
CA ALA A 279 3.73 -9.41 -4.02
C ALA A 279 3.19 -8.68 -2.78
N THR A 280 4.09 -8.04 -2.05
CA THR A 280 3.77 -7.15 -0.94
C THR A 280 4.27 -5.75 -1.26
N ASP A 281 3.40 -4.74 -1.17
CA ASP A 281 3.78 -3.33 -1.27
C ASP A 281 4.07 -2.75 0.13
N THR A 282 4.87 -1.68 0.18
CA THR A 282 5.35 -1.01 1.41
C THR A 282 4.84 0.42 1.54
#